data_AF-A0A1L5KRP7-F1
#
_entry.id   AF-A0A1L5KRP7-F1
#
_cell.length_a   1.000
_cell.length_b   1.000
_cell.length_c   1.000
_cell.angle_alpha   90.00
_cell.angle_beta   90.00
_cell.angle_gamma   90.00
#
_symmetry.space_group_name_H-M   'P 1'
#
loop_
_entity.id
_entity.type
_entity.pdbx_description
1 polymer ?
#
loop_
_entity_poly.entity_id
_entity_poly.type
_entity_poly.pdbx_seq_one_letter_code
_entity_poly.pdbx_strand_id
1 'polypeptide(L)'
;DGTRHYIGRIGLSSTDHEPILTDWRAEAARPFYEATPSNHGDIVMRRHITLSFREVVGVEDEVLDVHSDQVGQASTAGTLTGEGALLASLSSRRTGKMTDIVATIQAEQDRIIRSDMNRAVVVQGGPGTGKTAVALHRAAYLLYTHRRTLERSGVLVVGPSSAFLHYIDQVLPSLGETGVVSRTISDLIPGITASAIDTPQAAKLKG
;
A
#
# COMPACT_ATOMS: atom_id res chain seq x y z
N ASP A 1 -27.96 -0.60 -3.46
CA ASP A 1 -28.16 0.49 -4.45
C ASP A 1 -27.63 0.13 -5.85
N GLY A 2 -26.72 -0.84 -5.97
CA GLY A 2 -26.22 -1.31 -7.27
C GLY A 2 -25.09 -0.43 -7.83
N THR A 3 -24.62 0.52 -7.02
CA THR A 3 -23.55 1.46 -7.36
C THR A 3 -22.20 0.75 -7.38
N ARG A 4 -21.34 1.09 -8.33
CA ARG A 4 -19.97 0.55 -8.43
C ARG A 4 -18.98 1.63 -8.02
N HIS A 5 -18.07 1.26 -7.13
CA HIS A 5 -16.96 2.11 -6.74
C HIS A 5 -15.66 1.48 -7.23
N TYR A 6 -14.86 2.26 -7.94
CA TYR A 6 -13.53 1.86 -8.37
C TYR A 6 -12.50 2.48 -7.44
N ILE A 7 -11.52 1.69 -7.02
CA ILE A 7 -10.42 2.13 -6.17
C ILE A 7 -9.12 1.96 -6.94
N GLY A 8 -8.24 2.96 -6.85
CA GLY A 8 -6.97 2.93 -7.52
C GLY A 8 -5.93 3.84 -6.88
N ARG A 9 -4.79 3.96 -7.55
CA ARG A 9 -3.62 4.71 -7.07
C ARG A 9 -3.85 6.22 -7.02
N ILE A 10 -4.77 6.72 -7.83
CA ILE A 10 -5.07 8.15 -7.98
C ILE A 10 -6.58 8.34 -7.96
N GLY A 11 -7.01 9.49 -7.45
CA GLY A 11 -8.38 9.96 -7.59
C GLY A 11 -8.62 10.50 -9.01
N LEU A 12 -9.71 10.09 -9.64
CA LEU A 12 -10.20 10.65 -10.91
C LEU A 12 -11.68 11.01 -10.74
N SER A 13 -12.05 12.18 -11.24
CA SER A 13 -13.43 12.67 -11.22
C SER A 13 -13.86 13.06 -12.62
N SER A 14 -15.16 12.92 -12.90
CA SER A 14 -15.79 13.44 -14.11
C SER A 14 -15.75 14.97 -14.13
N THR A 15 -16.10 15.57 -15.26
CA THR A 15 -16.31 17.01 -15.38
C THR A 15 -17.30 17.54 -14.33
N ASP A 16 -18.31 16.76 -14.01
CA ASP A 16 -19.35 17.09 -13.02
C ASP A 16 -18.93 16.77 -11.57
N HIS A 17 -17.65 16.46 -11.34
CA HIS A 17 -17.05 16.16 -10.03
C HIS A 17 -17.54 14.85 -9.39
N GLU A 18 -18.21 13.99 -10.16
CA GLU A 18 -18.52 12.63 -9.73
C GLU A 18 -17.26 11.74 -9.72
N PRO A 19 -17.02 10.95 -8.67
CA PRO A 19 -15.84 10.10 -8.57
C PRO A 19 -15.91 8.94 -9.57
N ILE A 20 -14.97 8.92 -10.52
CA ILE A 20 -14.77 7.81 -11.46
C ILE A 20 -13.86 6.76 -10.83
N LEU A 21 -12.78 7.21 -10.18
CA LEU A 21 -11.82 6.37 -9.48
C LEU A 21 -11.52 7.02 -8.13
N THR A 22 -11.72 6.29 -7.06
CA THR A 22 -11.41 6.73 -5.70
C THR A 22 -9.96 6.40 -5.38
N ASP A 23 -9.23 7.37 -4.85
CA ASP A 23 -7.88 7.14 -4.37
C ASP A 23 -7.90 6.17 -3.18
N TRP A 24 -7.05 5.15 -3.19
CA TRP A 24 -6.97 4.15 -2.11
C TRP A 24 -6.73 4.78 -0.73
N ARG A 25 -6.09 5.96 -0.67
CA ARG A 25 -5.80 6.69 0.57
C ARG A 25 -7.06 7.34 1.15
N ALA A 26 -8.09 7.57 0.35
CA ALA A 26 -9.33 8.19 0.81
C ALA A 26 -10.05 7.33 1.86
N GLU A 27 -10.78 7.97 2.77
CA GLU A 27 -11.61 7.27 3.76
C GLU A 27 -12.72 6.44 3.07
N ALA A 28 -13.25 6.94 1.96
CA ALA A 28 -14.24 6.23 1.14
C ALA A 28 -13.72 4.89 0.56
N ALA A 29 -12.40 4.69 0.47
CA ALA A 29 -11.81 3.43 0.02
C ALA A 29 -11.67 2.39 1.15
N ARG A 30 -11.83 2.80 2.42
CA ARG A 30 -11.61 1.94 3.59
C ARG A 30 -12.47 0.66 3.60
N PRO A 31 -13.77 0.68 3.22
CA PRO A 31 -14.57 -0.54 3.18
C PRO A 31 -14.00 -1.62 2.27
N PHE A 32 -13.28 -1.25 1.19
CA PHE A 32 -12.66 -2.25 0.32
C PHE A 32 -11.61 -3.09 1.02
N TYR A 33 -10.89 -2.54 2.01
CA TYR A 33 -9.83 -3.25 2.72
C TYR A 33 -10.32 -3.92 4.02
N GLU A 34 -11.31 -3.33 4.68
CA GLU A 34 -11.79 -3.81 6.00
C GLU A 34 -13.01 -4.73 5.92
N ALA A 35 -13.81 -4.65 4.85
CA ALA A 35 -15.01 -5.46 4.74
C ALA A 35 -14.67 -6.96 4.70
N THR A 36 -15.40 -7.72 5.50
CA THR A 36 -15.37 -9.17 5.58
C THR A 36 -16.77 -9.73 5.36
N PRO A 37 -16.94 -11.02 5.03
CA PRO A 37 -18.28 -11.60 4.90
C PRO A 37 -19.14 -11.51 6.16
N SER A 38 -18.54 -11.40 7.34
CA SER A 38 -19.24 -11.21 8.61
C SER A 38 -19.50 -9.74 8.97
N ASN A 39 -18.83 -8.79 8.32
CA ASN A 39 -18.93 -7.37 8.57
C ASN A 39 -18.68 -6.59 7.27
N HIS A 40 -19.60 -6.72 6.32
CA HIS A 40 -19.45 -6.17 4.97
C HIS A 40 -20.08 -4.78 4.77
N GLY A 41 -20.91 -4.33 5.72
CA GLY A 41 -21.70 -3.11 5.56
C GLY A 41 -22.58 -3.20 4.32
N ASP A 42 -22.53 -2.19 3.45
CA ASP A 42 -23.27 -2.17 2.19
C ASP A 42 -22.50 -2.82 1.01
N ILE A 43 -21.30 -3.37 1.26
CA ILE A 43 -20.47 -3.96 0.21
C ILE A 43 -20.93 -5.39 -0.07
N VAL A 44 -21.45 -5.60 -1.28
CA VAL A 44 -21.90 -6.93 -1.73
C VAL A 44 -20.74 -7.78 -2.26
N MET A 45 -19.85 -7.17 -3.05
CA MET A 45 -18.77 -7.86 -3.75
C MET A 45 -17.56 -6.94 -3.87
N ARG A 46 -16.39 -7.54 -3.71
CA ARG A 46 -15.08 -6.92 -3.95
C ARG A 46 -14.45 -7.56 -5.19
N ARG A 47 -13.99 -6.74 -6.13
CA ARG A 47 -13.31 -7.22 -7.34
C ARG A 47 -11.86 -6.74 -7.37
N HIS A 48 -10.94 -7.66 -7.58
CA HIS A 48 -9.55 -7.36 -7.88
C HIS A 48 -9.32 -7.42 -9.38
N ILE A 49 -8.65 -6.40 -9.92
CA ILE A 49 -8.34 -6.30 -11.35
C ILE A 49 -6.83 -6.23 -11.52
N THR A 50 -6.27 -7.24 -12.16
CA THR A 50 -4.84 -7.30 -12.48
C THR A 50 -4.62 -6.71 -13.86
N LEU A 51 -3.72 -5.72 -13.94
CA LEU A 51 -3.36 -5.04 -15.17
C LEU A 51 -1.93 -5.39 -15.61
N SER A 52 -1.75 -5.64 -16.90
CA SER A 52 -0.46 -5.55 -17.57
C SER A 52 -0.48 -4.30 -18.43
N PHE A 53 0.25 -3.26 -18.01
CA PHE A 53 0.15 -1.92 -18.59
C PHE A 53 -1.29 -1.39 -18.61
N ARG A 54 -1.93 -1.37 -19.78
CA ARG A 54 -3.32 -0.89 -19.99
C ARG A 54 -4.29 -2.03 -20.27
N GLU A 55 -3.84 -3.27 -20.22
CA GLU A 55 -4.65 -4.45 -20.50
C GLU A 55 -5.04 -5.15 -19.20
N VAL A 56 -6.32 -5.51 -19.10
CA VAL A 56 -6.81 -6.36 -18.00
C VAL A 56 -6.39 -7.79 -18.29
N VAL A 57 -5.56 -8.35 -17.42
CA VAL A 57 -5.03 -9.72 -17.56
C VAL A 57 -5.57 -10.68 -16.50
N GLY A 58 -6.31 -10.18 -15.52
CA GLY A 58 -6.96 -11.00 -14.50
C GLY A 58 -8.08 -10.23 -13.80
N VAL A 59 -9.14 -10.95 -13.43
CA VAL A 59 -10.27 -10.44 -12.67
C VAL A 59 -10.69 -11.50 -11.68
N GLU A 60 -10.90 -11.10 -10.43
CA GLU A 60 -11.28 -12.00 -9.35
C GLU A 60 -12.31 -11.35 -8.44
N ASP A 61 -13.33 -12.12 -8.06
CA ASP A 61 -14.47 -11.63 -7.30
C ASP A 61 -14.56 -12.31 -5.96
N GLU A 62 -14.60 -11.51 -4.91
CA GLU A 62 -14.90 -11.95 -3.57
C GLU A 62 -16.29 -11.47 -3.21
N VAL A 63 -17.20 -12.42 -3.03
CA VAL A 63 -18.56 -12.11 -2.59
C VAL A 63 -18.55 -12.00 -1.08
N LEU A 64 -18.94 -10.83 -0.58
CA LEU A 64 -18.96 -10.52 0.85
C LEU A 64 -20.37 -10.72 1.43
N ASP A 65 -21.41 -10.40 0.67
CA ASP A 65 -22.79 -10.73 1.03
C ASP A 65 -23.22 -12.06 0.38
N VAL A 66 -23.21 -13.13 1.18
CA VAL A 66 -23.59 -14.50 0.80
C VAL A 66 -25.08 -14.68 0.53
N HIS A 67 -25.91 -13.69 0.82
CA HIS A 67 -27.34 -13.70 0.53
C HIS A 67 -27.69 -12.87 -0.71
N SER A 68 -26.70 -12.23 -1.33
CA SER A 68 -26.91 -11.43 -2.53
C SER A 68 -27.07 -12.29 -3.78
N ASP A 69 -27.85 -11.78 -4.75
CA ASP A 69 -28.00 -12.41 -6.07
C ASP A 69 -26.67 -12.49 -6.85
N GLN A 70 -25.63 -11.74 -6.43
CA GLN A 70 -24.30 -11.77 -7.03
C GLN A 70 -23.54 -13.07 -6.73
N VAL A 71 -23.92 -13.80 -5.68
CA VAL A 71 -23.36 -15.12 -5.35
C VAL A 71 -23.53 -16.09 -6.51
N GLY A 72 -24.73 -16.12 -7.12
CA GLY A 72 -25.03 -16.98 -8.25
C GLY A 72 -24.14 -16.67 -9.46
N GLN A 73 -23.93 -15.38 -9.75
CA GLN A 73 -23.12 -14.93 -10.89
C GLN A 73 -21.63 -15.22 -10.71
N ALA A 74 -21.07 -14.94 -9.54
CA ALA A 74 -19.66 -15.21 -9.22
C ALA A 74 -19.37 -16.72 -9.19
N SER A 75 -20.31 -17.53 -8.68
CA SER A 75 -20.22 -19.00 -8.70
C SER A 75 -20.17 -19.55 -10.11
N THR A 76 -21.01 -19.07 -11.02
CA THR A 76 -20.98 -19.49 -12.44
C THR A 76 -19.73 -19.03 -13.19
N ALA A 77 -19.11 -17.92 -12.77
CA ALA A 77 -17.88 -17.40 -13.37
C ALA A 77 -16.60 -18.06 -12.81
N GLY A 78 -16.71 -18.86 -11.74
CA GLY A 78 -15.58 -19.56 -11.12
C GLY A 78 -14.62 -18.65 -10.36
N THR A 79 -15.04 -17.45 -9.95
CA THR A 79 -14.16 -16.39 -9.40
C THR A 79 -14.17 -16.27 -7.88
N LEU A 80 -14.90 -17.12 -7.15
CA LEU A 80 -15.24 -17.00 -5.71
C LEU A 80 -14.07 -16.96 -4.70
N THR A 81 -12.83 -17.18 -5.11
CA THR A 81 -11.69 -17.26 -4.19
C THR A 81 -11.04 -15.89 -3.99
N GLY A 82 -11.41 -15.18 -2.92
CA GLY A 82 -10.92 -13.83 -2.59
C GLY A 82 -9.42 -13.67 -2.28
N GLU A 83 -8.64 -14.75 -2.29
CA GLU A 83 -7.18 -14.72 -2.09
C GLU A 83 -6.36 -14.70 -3.40
N GLY A 84 -7.00 -14.80 -4.56
CA GLY A 84 -6.30 -14.95 -5.83
C GLY A 84 -5.37 -13.77 -6.17
N ALA A 85 -5.74 -12.52 -5.82
CA ALA A 85 -4.96 -11.34 -6.17
C ALA A 85 -3.65 -11.32 -5.38
N LEU A 86 -3.70 -11.77 -4.12
CA LEU A 86 -2.52 -12.02 -3.32
C LEU A 86 -1.68 -13.14 -3.93
N LEU A 87 -2.27 -14.29 -4.28
CA LEU A 87 -1.55 -15.42 -4.89
C LEU A 87 -0.93 -15.07 -6.25
N ALA A 88 -1.65 -14.33 -7.08
CA ALA A 88 -1.18 -13.80 -8.36
C ALA A 88 0.00 -12.86 -8.14
N SER A 89 -0.08 -11.96 -7.16
CA SER A 89 1.05 -11.10 -6.79
C SER A 89 2.26 -11.90 -6.29
N LEU A 90 2.05 -12.98 -5.52
CA LEU A 90 3.11 -13.87 -5.04
C LEU A 90 3.76 -14.66 -6.18
N SER A 91 2.98 -15.06 -7.19
CA SER A 91 3.46 -15.78 -8.39
C SER A 91 4.15 -14.87 -9.40
N SER A 92 3.98 -13.55 -9.30
CA SER A 92 4.59 -12.59 -10.22
C SER A 92 6.12 -12.62 -10.13
N ARG A 93 6.78 -12.60 -11.30
CA ARG A 93 8.25 -12.58 -11.36
C ARG A 93 8.78 -11.33 -10.65
N ARG A 94 9.59 -11.54 -9.59
CA ARG A 94 10.29 -10.45 -8.90
C ARG A 94 11.26 -9.80 -9.87
N THR A 95 10.96 -8.59 -10.32
CA THR A 95 11.75 -7.83 -11.29
C THR A 95 12.98 -7.15 -10.66
N GLY A 96 13.36 -7.54 -9.45
CA GLY A 96 14.40 -6.86 -8.66
C GLY A 96 13.98 -5.47 -8.17
N LYS A 97 12.72 -5.08 -8.36
CA LYS A 97 12.12 -3.80 -7.92
C LYS A 97 10.91 -4.08 -7.02
N MET A 98 10.63 -3.19 -6.09
CA MET A 98 9.43 -3.31 -5.27
C MET A 98 8.20 -2.89 -6.08
N THR A 99 7.16 -3.69 -6.02
CA THR A 99 5.87 -3.39 -6.63
C THR A 99 4.97 -2.71 -5.62
N ASP A 100 4.13 -1.80 -6.11
CA ASP A 100 2.98 -1.31 -5.36
C ASP A 100 2.07 -2.49 -4.95
N ILE A 101 1.54 -2.43 -3.73
CA ILE A 101 0.67 -3.44 -3.14
C ILE A 101 -0.79 -2.99 -3.00
N VAL A 102 -1.19 -1.82 -3.51
CA VAL A 102 -2.54 -1.23 -3.31
C VAL A 102 -3.69 -2.21 -3.53
N ALA A 103 -3.60 -3.06 -4.56
CA ALA A 103 -4.63 -4.06 -4.86
C ALA A 103 -4.58 -5.31 -3.95
N THR A 104 -3.52 -5.50 -3.17
CA THR A 104 -3.31 -6.66 -2.29
C THR A 104 -3.09 -6.27 -0.83
N ILE A 105 -3.33 -5.00 -0.47
CA ILE A 105 -3.30 -4.56 0.93
C ILE A 105 -4.33 -5.38 1.71
N GLN A 106 -3.85 -6.07 2.74
CA GLN A 106 -4.69 -6.85 3.64
C GLN A 106 -5.25 -5.97 4.76
N ALA A 107 -6.37 -6.38 5.38
CA ALA A 107 -7.00 -5.62 6.46
C ALA A 107 -6.04 -5.30 7.63
N GLU A 108 -5.16 -6.24 8.01
CA GLU A 108 -4.12 -6.03 9.03
C GLU A 108 -3.13 -4.93 8.63
N GLN A 109 -2.77 -4.90 7.34
CA GLN A 109 -1.82 -3.93 6.78
C GLN A 109 -2.48 -2.55 6.67
N ASP A 110 -3.73 -2.46 6.22
CA ASP A 110 -4.49 -1.21 6.13
C ASP A 110 -4.61 -0.55 7.52
N ARG A 111 -4.91 -1.34 8.57
CA ARG A 111 -4.91 -0.84 9.95
C ARG A 111 -3.58 -0.21 10.37
N ILE A 112 -2.45 -0.82 10.00
CA ILE A 112 -1.13 -0.25 10.27
C ILE A 112 -0.91 1.03 9.46
N ILE A 113 -1.25 1.00 8.17
CA ILE A 113 -1.11 2.14 7.25
C ILE A 113 -1.89 3.35 7.78
N ARG A 114 -3.14 3.15 8.21
CA ARG A 114 -4.06 4.20 8.68
C ARG A 114 -3.96 4.54 10.16
N SER A 115 -3.06 3.90 10.91
CA SER A 115 -2.90 4.20 12.34
C SER A 115 -2.50 5.66 12.61
N ASP A 116 -2.88 6.21 13.76
CA ASP A 116 -2.64 7.62 14.12
C ASP A 116 -1.18 8.06 13.92
N MET A 117 -0.96 9.23 13.32
CA MET A 117 0.35 9.83 13.09
C MET A 117 1.07 10.22 14.39
N ASN A 118 0.32 10.52 15.45
CA ASN A 118 0.87 11.04 16.71
C ASN A 118 1.48 9.97 17.63
N ARG A 119 1.64 8.73 17.14
CA ARG A 119 2.17 7.62 17.91
C ARG A 119 3.30 6.94 17.15
N ALA A 120 4.34 6.52 17.89
CA ALA A 120 5.34 5.62 17.36
C ALA A 120 4.69 4.25 17.08
N VAL A 121 4.91 3.72 15.88
CA VAL A 121 4.37 2.42 15.45
C VAL A 121 5.54 1.51 15.09
N VAL A 122 5.60 0.34 15.71
CA VAL A 122 6.58 -0.70 15.40
C VAL A 122 5.90 -1.79 14.59
N VAL A 123 6.40 -2.05 13.39
CA VAL A 123 5.87 -3.09 12.50
C VAL A 123 6.81 -4.29 12.52
N GLN A 124 6.40 -5.36 13.20
CA GLN A 124 7.16 -6.60 13.31
C GLN A 124 6.44 -7.74 12.59
N GLY A 125 7.21 -8.64 11.97
CA GLY A 125 6.67 -9.77 11.23
C GLY A 125 7.76 -10.58 10.53
N GLY A 126 7.42 -11.78 10.08
CA GLY A 126 8.35 -12.71 9.43
C GLY A 126 8.93 -12.21 8.09
N PRO A 127 9.95 -12.87 7.55
CA PRO A 127 10.44 -12.59 6.19
C PRO A 127 9.30 -12.65 5.17
N GLY A 128 9.28 -11.72 4.20
CA GLY A 128 8.30 -11.72 3.11
C GLY A 128 6.91 -11.16 3.44
N THR A 129 6.61 -10.76 4.69
CA THR A 129 5.28 -10.24 5.06
C THR A 129 4.98 -8.80 4.61
N GLY A 130 5.78 -8.23 3.69
CA GLY A 130 5.51 -6.91 3.11
C GLY A 130 5.77 -5.70 4.01
N LYS A 131 6.44 -5.85 5.16
CA LYS A 131 6.66 -4.75 6.13
C LYS A 131 7.17 -3.44 5.52
N THR A 132 8.17 -3.53 4.64
CA THR A 132 8.73 -2.36 3.95
C THR A 132 7.68 -1.68 3.08
N ALA A 133 6.89 -2.45 2.33
CA ALA A 133 5.80 -1.91 1.52
C ALA A 133 4.75 -1.24 2.43
N VAL A 134 4.33 -1.89 3.52
CA VAL A 134 3.40 -1.33 4.52
C VAL A 134 3.91 0.00 5.08
N ALA A 135 5.19 0.10 5.45
CA ALA A 135 5.78 1.33 5.98
C ALA A 135 5.78 2.47 4.95
N LEU A 136 6.04 2.18 3.67
CA LEU A 136 6.04 3.18 2.61
C LEU A 136 4.63 3.63 2.23
N HIS A 137 3.68 2.70 2.18
CA HIS A 137 2.28 3.02 1.96
C HIS A 137 1.71 3.84 3.13
N ARG A 138 2.14 3.56 4.36
CA ARG A 138 1.88 4.42 5.52
C ARG A 138 2.38 5.84 5.30
N ALA A 139 3.62 6.02 4.85
CA ALA A 139 4.15 7.35 4.56
C ALA A 139 3.30 8.10 3.50
N ALA A 140 2.94 7.43 2.41
CA ALA A 140 2.06 7.98 1.37
C ALA A 140 0.66 8.35 1.92
N TYR A 141 0.05 7.46 2.70
CA TYR A 141 -1.24 7.73 3.36
C TYR A 141 -1.17 8.95 4.29
N LEU A 142 -0.11 9.08 5.08
CA LEU A 142 0.08 10.21 5.99
C LEU A 142 0.29 11.51 5.20
N LEU A 143 1.09 11.49 4.12
CA LEU A 143 1.30 12.65 3.24
C LEU A 143 0.00 13.11 2.57
N TYR A 144 -0.86 12.18 2.18
CA TYR A 144 -2.19 12.47 1.65
C TYR A 144 -3.14 13.05 2.72
N THR A 145 -3.28 12.35 3.84
CA THR A 145 -4.28 12.65 4.88
C THR A 145 -3.90 13.87 5.71
N HIS A 146 -2.62 14.04 6.00
CA HIS A 146 -2.07 15.12 6.84
C HIS A 146 -1.24 16.12 6.03
N ARG A 147 -1.58 16.30 4.75
CA ARG A 147 -0.87 17.15 3.78
C ARG A 147 -0.48 18.52 4.35
N ARG A 148 -1.44 19.23 4.96
CA ARG A 148 -1.19 20.58 5.53
C ARG A 148 -0.10 20.60 6.61
N THR A 149 0.02 19.54 7.40
CA THR A 149 1.00 19.42 8.49
C THR A 149 2.36 18.98 7.93
N LEU A 150 2.36 18.03 7.00
CA LEU A 150 3.59 17.43 6.47
C LEU A 150 4.22 18.20 5.31
N GLU A 151 3.49 19.05 4.59
CA GLU A 151 4.04 19.93 3.56
C GLU A 151 5.18 20.82 4.07
N ARG A 152 5.15 21.18 5.36
CA ARG A 152 6.18 22.00 6.01
C ARG A 152 7.33 21.20 6.62
N SER A 153 7.12 19.92 6.86
CA SER A 153 7.98 19.08 7.71
C SER A 153 8.70 17.99 6.92
N GLY A 154 8.13 17.57 5.78
CA GLY A 154 8.61 16.45 4.98
C GLY A 154 8.47 15.09 5.68
N VAL A 155 8.92 14.05 4.99
CA VAL A 155 9.05 12.69 5.53
C VAL A 155 10.50 12.23 5.33
N LEU A 156 11.15 11.77 6.41
CA LEU A 156 12.49 11.19 6.34
C LEU A 156 12.41 9.67 6.37
N VAL A 157 12.92 9.02 5.33
CA VAL A 157 13.09 7.57 5.27
C VAL A 157 14.56 7.24 5.50
N VAL A 158 14.84 6.50 6.57
CA VAL A 158 16.19 6.03 6.87
C VAL A 158 16.31 4.56 6.50
N GLY A 159 17.22 4.25 5.58
CA GLY A 159 17.48 2.90 5.08
C GLY A 159 18.86 2.37 5.47
N PRO A 160 19.07 1.04 5.42
CA PRO A 160 20.34 0.41 5.75
C PRO A 160 21.43 0.66 4.69
N SER A 161 21.06 0.99 3.45
CA SER A 161 22.02 1.23 2.37
C SER A 161 21.40 2.04 1.23
N SER A 162 22.24 2.70 0.43
CA SER A 162 21.79 3.44 -0.75
C SER A 162 21.14 2.53 -1.80
N ALA A 163 21.61 1.28 -1.91
CA ALA A 163 20.99 0.27 -2.79
C ALA A 163 19.56 -0.07 -2.35
N PHE A 164 19.33 -0.21 -1.03
CA PHE A 164 17.99 -0.40 -0.50
C PHE A 164 17.11 0.83 -0.75
N LEU A 165 17.63 2.04 -0.52
CA LEU A 165 16.89 3.27 -0.78
C LEU A 165 16.51 3.40 -2.26
N HIS A 166 17.43 3.08 -3.17
CA HIS A 166 17.16 3.07 -4.62
C HIS A 166 16.11 2.00 -5.01
N TYR A 167 16.14 0.85 -4.34
CA TYR A 167 15.15 -0.21 -4.54
C TYR A 167 13.72 0.25 -4.17
N ILE A 168 13.58 1.05 -3.10
CA ILE A 168 12.28 1.54 -2.63
C ILE A 168 11.82 2.84 -3.29
N ASP A 169 12.73 3.59 -3.92
CA ASP A 169 12.48 4.89 -4.57
C ASP A 169 11.54 4.81 -5.77
N GLN A 170 11.12 3.62 -6.20
CA GLN A 170 10.14 3.46 -7.27
C GLN A 170 8.70 3.39 -6.77
N VAL A 171 8.49 3.22 -5.46
CA VAL A 171 7.15 3.12 -4.88
C VAL A 171 6.61 4.50 -4.53
N LEU A 172 7.37 5.36 -3.86
CA LEU A 172 6.85 6.66 -3.42
C LEU A 172 6.60 7.65 -4.58
N PRO A 173 7.48 7.81 -5.57
CA PRO A 173 7.21 8.66 -6.73
C PRO A 173 6.08 8.11 -7.61
N SER A 174 5.93 6.78 -7.71
CA SER A 174 4.79 6.19 -8.44
C SER A 174 3.45 6.37 -7.73
N LEU A 175 3.48 6.75 -6.45
CA LEU A 175 2.31 7.18 -5.65
C LEU A 175 2.09 8.71 -5.70
N GLY A 176 2.89 9.46 -6.47
CA GLY A 176 2.70 10.90 -6.69
C GLY A 176 3.15 11.80 -5.54
N GLU A 177 3.99 11.29 -4.63
CA GLU A 177 4.35 11.99 -3.40
C GLU A 177 5.53 12.95 -3.57
N THR A 178 5.40 14.16 -3.00
CA THR A 178 6.48 15.16 -2.92
C THR A 178 6.87 15.40 -1.46
N GLY A 179 8.15 15.68 -1.19
CA GLY A 179 8.63 15.97 0.18
C GLY A 179 9.15 14.77 0.97
N VAL A 180 9.47 13.66 0.32
CA VAL A 180 10.21 12.55 0.95
C VAL A 180 11.71 12.73 0.74
N VAL A 181 12.47 12.62 1.83
CA VAL A 181 13.94 12.59 1.82
C VAL A 181 14.39 11.22 2.29
N SER A 182 15.27 10.59 1.53
CA SER A 182 15.82 9.27 1.84
C SER A 182 17.29 9.41 2.23
N ARG A 183 17.68 8.84 3.38
CA ARG A 183 19.06 8.85 3.90
C ARG A 183 19.46 7.48 4.43
N THR A 184 20.76 7.22 4.45
CA THR A 184 21.34 6.11 5.22
C THR A 184 21.85 6.62 6.55
N ILE A 185 22.22 5.71 7.45
CA ILE A 185 22.91 6.09 8.70
C ILE A 185 24.23 6.85 8.39
N SER A 186 24.93 6.47 7.32
CA SER A 186 26.22 7.06 6.97
C SER A 186 26.14 8.53 6.53
N ASP A 187 25.00 8.98 6.01
CA ASP A 187 24.81 10.34 5.49
C ASP A 187 23.60 11.06 6.11
N LEU A 188 23.17 10.61 7.29
CA LEU A 188 22.03 11.16 8.03
C LEU A 188 22.24 12.65 8.39
N ILE A 189 23.49 13.02 8.70
CA ILE A 189 23.84 14.40 9.04
C ILE A 189 24.19 15.17 7.76
N PRO A 190 23.52 16.30 7.45
CA PRO A 190 23.80 17.08 6.26
C PRO A 190 25.28 17.50 6.15
N GLY A 191 25.88 17.25 4.99
CA GLY A 191 27.28 17.60 4.71
C GLY A 191 28.32 16.64 5.28
N ILE A 192 27.90 15.57 5.97
CA ILE A 192 28.80 14.55 6.54
C ILE A 192 28.49 13.20 5.90
N THR A 193 29.55 12.52 5.44
CA THR A 193 29.46 11.13 4.96
C THR A 193 30.44 10.27 5.75
N ALA A 194 29.93 9.36 6.58
CA ALA A 194 30.74 8.39 7.28
C ALA A 194 31.29 7.35 6.28
N SER A 195 32.61 7.24 6.20
CA SER A 195 33.32 6.28 5.35
C SER A 195 33.93 5.12 6.12
N ALA A 196 34.07 5.25 7.44
CA ALA A 196 34.60 4.21 8.31
C ALA A 196 33.51 3.19 8.68
N ILE A 197 33.87 1.91 8.66
CA ILE A 197 33.02 0.82 9.14
C ILE A 197 33.50 0.44 10.54
N ASP A 198 32.60 0.46 11.51
CA ASP A 198 32.92 0.04 12.86
C ASP A 198 33.26 -1.44 12.93
N THR A 199 34.23 -1.80 13.76
CA THR A 199 34.42 -3.20 14.14
C THR A 199 33.18 -3.69 14.90
N PRO A 200 32.88 -5.00 14.91
CA PRO A 200 31.71 -5.52 15.65
C PRO A 200 31.69 -5.10 17.13
N GLN A 201 32.88 -5.01 17.76
CA GLN A 201 33.01 -4.54 19.13
C GLN A 201 32.70 -3.04 19.27
N ALA A 202 33.20 -2.20 18.35
CA ALA A 202 32.92 -0.77 18.36
C ALA A 202 31.43 -0.48 18.11
N ALA A 203 30.80 -1.17 17.16
CA ALA A 203 29.37 -1.05 16.89
C ALA A 203 28.53 -1.40 18.13
N LYS A 204 28.84 -2.51 18.79
CA LYS A 204 28.16 -2.92 20.03
C LYS A 204 28.30 -1.91 21.18
N LEU A 205 29.44 -1.22 21.29
CA LEU A 205 29.67 -0.21 22.33
C LEU A 205 28.92 1.10 22.04
N LYS A 206 28.73 1.45 20.77
CA LYS A 206 28.03 2.67 20.34
C LYS A 206 26.49 2.52 20.37
N GLY A 207 25.99 1.30 20.20
CA GLY A 207 24.55 0.99 20.12
C GLY A 207 24.11 0.73 18.70
#